data_AF-A0A0K2T4Q4-F1
#
_entry.id   AF-A0A0K2T4Q4-F1
#
_cell.length_a   1.000
_cell.length_b   1.000
_cell.length_c   1.000
_cell.angle_alpha   90.00
_cell.angle_beta   90.00
_cell.angle_gamma   90.00
#
_symmetry.space_group_name_H-M   'P 1'
#
loop_
_entity.id
_entity.type
_entity.pdbx_description
1 polymer ?
#
loop_
_entity_poly.entity_id
_entity_poly.type
_entity_poly.pdbx_seq_one_letter_code
_entity_poly.pdbx_strand_id
1 'polypeptide(L)'
;MSQRLPPLPTLKDILRIYGIRAQKKLSQNFILDPKTLSRLSKVTGSLYNKTVVEVGPGPGGITRAILEQGAQKVFVIEKDSRFLPSLDLLREASGNRLSIKIGDCLHFNTQKLLNSDLKSNWPDQVPNIRLIGNLPFNVATPYVVKLFECMSDRSNIFSFGRVPSILTFQHEVAYRLIAPPGDKHRCRLSVMAQ
;
A
#
# COMPACT_ATOMS: atom_id res chain seq x y z
N MET A 1 44.56 5.34 7.66
CA MET A 1 43.60 4.27 7.32
C MET A 1 42.20 4.88 7.27
N SER A 2 41.54 4.89 6.12
CA SER A 2 40.14 5.34 6.02
C SER A 2 39.26 4.35 6.79
N GLN A 3 38.65 4.78 7.88
CA GLN A 3 37.68 3.96 8.61
C GLN A 3 36.44 3.80 7.72
N ARG A 4 36.33 2.63 7.09
CA ARG A 4 35.18 2.27 6.29
C ARG A 4 34.09 1.78 7.24
N LEU A 5 33.03 2.56 7.38
CA LEU A 5 31.86 2.15 8.15
C LEU A 5 31.24 0.89 7.53
N PRO A 6 30.65 0.00 8.35
CA PRO A 6 29.96 -1.18 7.84
C PRO A 6 28.75 -0.77 6.99
N PRO A 7 28.36 -1.62 6.02
CA PRO A 7 27.15 -1.37 5.22
C PRO A 7 25.91 -1.34 6.12
N LEU A 8 24.91 -0.53 5.73
CA LEU A 8 23.64 -0.49 6.43
C LEU A 8 22.94 -1.86 6.37
N PRO A 9 22.22 -2.27 7.44
CA PRO A 9 21.47 -3.52 7.45
C PRO A 9 20.46 -3.60 6.28
N THR A 10 20.34 -4.77 5.66
CA THR A 10 19.28 -5.02 4.69
C THR A 10 17.94 -5.22 5.39
N LEU A 11 16.84 -5.20 4.63
CA LEU A 11 15.52 -5.50 5.20
C LEU A 11 15.43 -6.90 5.83
N LYS A 12 16.18 -7.87 5.27
CA LYS A 12 16.30 -9.22 5.84
C LYS A 12 17.03 -9.20 7.19
N ASP A 13 18.07 -8.38 7.31
CA ASP A 13 18.82 -8.24 8.56
C ASP A 13 17.95 -7.59 9.64
N ILE A 14 17.21 -6.54 9.28
CA ILE A 14 16.25 -5.87 10.18
C ILE A 14 15.22 -6.88 10.70
N LEU A 15 14.59 -7.66 9.81
CA LEU A 15 13.64 -8.71 10.20
C LEU A 15 14.27 -9.72 11.18
N ARG A 16 15.53 -10.11 10.95
CA ARG A 16 16.26 -11.03 11.82
C ARG A 16 16.59 -10.42 13.18
N ILE A 17 17.07 -9.18 13.21
CA ILE A 17 17.42 -8.42 14.43
C ILE A 17 16.21 -8.28 15.34
N TYR A 18 15.05 -7.93 14.78
CA TYR A 18 13.80 -7.78 15.55
C TYR A 18 13.03 -9.10 15.75
N GLY A 19 13.57 -10.24 15.33
CA GLY A 19 12.92 -11.54 15.48
C GLY A 19 11.59 -11.66 14.73
N ILE A 20 11.36 -10.82 13.72
CA ILE A 20 10.12 -10.76 12.96
C ILE A 20 10.13 -11.86 11.89
N ARG A 21 9.30 -12.88 12.10
CA ARG A 21 9.06 -13.95 11.12
C ARG A 21 7.69 -13.81 10.50
N ALA A 22 7.61 -14.06 9.19
CA ALA A 22 6.34 -14.19 8.49
C ALA A 22 5.48 -15.25 9.18
N GLN A 23 4.27 -14.88 9.58
CA GLN A 23 3.36 -15.82 10.21
C GLN A 23 2.50 -16.47 9.12
N LYS A 24 2.64 -17.79 8.93
CA LYS A 24 1.78 -18.56 8.02
C LYS A 24 0.29 -18.33 8.31
N LYS A 25 -0.08 -18.21 9.59
CA LYS A 25 -1.45 -17.91 10.03
C LYS A 25 -1.98 -16.57 9.51
N LEU A 26 -1.10 -15.60 9.25
CA LEU A 26 -1.43 -14.29 8.72
C LEU A 26 -1.26 -14.20 7.19
N SER A 27 -0.89 -15.30 6.52
CA SER A 27 -0.65 -15.35 5.07
C SER A 27 0.25 -14.21 4.53
N GLN A 28 1.21 -13.78 5.34
CA GLN A 28 2.08 -12.65 5.03
C GLN A 28 3.11 -13.04 3.95
N ASN A 29 3.14 -12.29 2.84
CA ASN A 29 4.12 -12.43 1.77
C ASN A 29 4.86 -11.09 1.58
N PHE A 30 6.09 -11.00 2.11
CA PHE A 30 6.89 -9.78 1.99
C PHE A 30 7.64 -9.73 0.66
N ILE A 31 7.49 -8.62 -0.06
CA ILE A 31 8.31 -8.33 -1.23
C ILE A 31 9.66 -7.81 -0.76
N LEU A 32 10.68 -8.68 -0.80
CA LEU A 32 12.05 -8.36 -0.40
C LEU A 32 12.99 -8.17 -1.60
N ASP A 33 12.54 -8.49 -2.80
CA ASP A 33 13.32 -8.38 -4.03
C ASP A 33 13.30 -6.94 -4.58
N PRO A 34 14.45 -6.26 -4.67
CA PRO A 34 14.54 -4.90 -5.21
C PRO A 34 14.03 -4.78 -6.64
N LYS A 35 14.16 -5.83 -7.48
CA LYS A 35 13.65 -5.78 -8.86
C LYS A 35 12.12 -5.71 -8.89
N THR A 36 11.46 -6.48 -8.02
CA THR A 36 10.01 -6.44 -7.87
C THR A 36 9.52 -5.09 -7.34
N LEU A 37 10.22 -4.51 -6.36
CA LEU A 37 9.94 -3.16 -5.86
C LEU A 37 10.15 -2.08 -6.96
N SER A 38 11.17 -2.25 -7.80
CA SER A 38 11.41 -1.38 -8.96
C SER A 38 10.35 -1.54 -10.06
N ARG A 39 9.72 -2.71 -10.19
CA ARG A 39 8.56 -2.86 -11.10
C ARG A 39 7.34 -2.13 -10.57
N LEU A 40 7.14 -2.09 -9.26
CA LEU A 40 6.04 -1.36 -8.65
C LEU A 40 6.07 0.13 -9.03
N SER A 41 7.26 0.76 -9.07
CA SER A 41 7.40 2.16 -9.48
C SER A 41 6.91 2.43 -10.90
N LYS A 42 7.14 1.48 -11.82
CA LYS A 42 6.63 1.58 -13.21
C LYS A 42 5.11 1.53 -13.26
N VAL A 43 4.49 0.68 -12.44
CA VAL A 43 3.03 0.50 -12.40
C VAL A 43 2.33 1.66 -11.69
N THR A 44 2.92 2.19 -10.62
CA THR A 44 2.34 3.31 -9.86
C THR A 44 2.39 4.64 -10.61
N GLY A 45 3.24 4.72 -11.65
CA GLY A 45 3.63 5.99 -12.28
C GLY A 45 4.41 6.87 -11.31
N SER A 46 4.65 8.13 -11.71
CA SER A 46 5.36 9.08 -10.84
C SER A 46 4.61 9.29 -9.52
N LEU A 47 5.33 9.13 -8.41
CA LEU A 47 4.86 9.46 -7.06
C LEU A 47 5.37 10.83 -6.58
N TYR A 48 6.13 11.54 -7.43
CA TYR A 48 6.66 12.85 -7.10
C TYR A 48 5.55 13.82 -6.71
N ASN A 49 5.71 14.47 -5.57
CA ASN A 49 4.77 15.43 -5.00
C ASN A 49 3.34 14.89 -4.74
N LYS A 50 3.19 13.56 -4.57
CA LYS A 50 1.91 12.93 -4.22
C LYS A 50 1.85 12.55 -2.75
N THR A 51 0.62 12.51 -2.23
CA THR A 51 0.32 11.87 -0.95
C THR A 51 -0.02 10.41 -1.19
N VAL A 52 0.66 9.50 -0.50
CA VAL A 52 0.46 8.06 -0.66
C VAL A 52 -0.12 7.48 0.62
N VAL A 53 -1.19 6.70 0.48
CA VAL A 53 -1.74 5.85 1.53
C VAL A 53 -1.34 4.43 1.20
N GLU A 54 -0.55 3.80 2.07
CA GLU A 54 -0.15 2.40 1.94
C GLU A 54 -0.85 1.57 3.01
N VAL A 55 -1.47 0.47 2.60
CA VAL A 55 -2.10 -0.49 3.52
C VAL A 55 -1.29 -1.77 3.62
N GLY A 56 -1.02 -2.19 4.86
CA GLY A 56 -0.21 -3.38 5.15
C GLY A 56 1.23 -3.26 4.63
N PRO A 57 2.00 -2.25 5.06
CA PRO A 57 3.40 -2.08 4.64
C PRO A 57 4.30 -3.26 5.04
N GLY A 58 3.91 -4.03 6.07
CA GLY A 58 4.75 -5.04 6.69
C GLY A 58 6.11 -4.45 7.07
N PRO A 59 7.24 -5.05 6.65
CA PRO A 59 8.56 -4.54 6.98
C PRO A 59 8.92 -3.20 6.30
N GLY A 60 8.08 -2.68 5.40
CA GLY A 60 8.29 -1.36 4.78
C GLY A 60 9.11 -1.38 3.48
N GLY A 61 9.21 -2.53 2.81
CA GLY A 61 9.91 -2.62 1.52
C GLY A 61 9.27 -1.74 0.43
N ILE A 62 7.93 -1.77 0.34
CA ILE A 62 7.17 -0.91 -0.57
C ILE A 62 7.19 0.54 -0.08
N THR A 63 7.01 0.77 1.23
CA THR A 63 7.13 2.10 1.86
C THR A 63 8.44 2.80 1.49
N ARG A 64 9.56 2.10 1.56
CA ARG A 64 10.88 2.61 1.15
C ARG A 64 10.89 3.02 -0.32
N ALA A 65 10.39 2.16 -1.21
CA ALA A 65 10.33 2.44 -2.64
C ALA A 65 9.42 3.63 -2.98
N ILE A 66 8.33 3.84 -2.22
CA ILE A 66 7.45 5.01 -2.34
C ILE A 66 8.20 6.29 -1.93
N LEU A 67 8.90 6.25 -0.78
CA LEU A 67 9.66 7.39 -0.26
C LEU A 67 10.82 7.79 -1.18
N GLU A 68 11.52 6.82 -1.78
CA GLU A 68 12.62 7.04 -2.73
C GLU A 68 12.13 7.62 -4.07
N GLN A 69 10.88 7.38 -4.46
CA GLN A 69 10.25 7.98 -5.65
C GLN A 69 9.81 9.45 -5.46
N GLY A 70 10.07 10.05 -4.29
CA GLY A 70 9.76 11.46 -4.04
C GLY A 70 8.31 11.75 -3.66
N ALA A 71 7.59 10.76 -3.10
CA ALA A 71 6.32 11.01 -2.44
C ALA A 71 6.46 12.12 -1.39
N GLN A 72 5.55 13.10 -1.42
CA GLN A 72 5.55 14.26 -0.52
C GLN A 72 5.21 13.83 0.91
N LYS A 73 4.18 12.98 1.04
CA LYS A 73 3.71 12.44 2.30
C LYS A 73 3.31 10.98 2.11
N VAL A 74 3.64 10.14 3.08
CA VAL A 74 3.27 8.72 3.08
C VAL A 74 2.57 8.41 4.40
N PHE A 75 1.37 7.86 4.31
CA PHE A 75 0.65 7.29 5.45
C PHE A 75 0.64 5.78 5.31
N VAL A 76 1.11 5.07 6.32
CA VAL A 76 1.02 3.62 6.36
C VAL A 76 0.00 3.18 7.41
N ILE A 77 -0.83 2.19 7.07
CA ILE A 77 -1.79 1.56 7.97
C ILE A 77 -1.36 0.11 8.17
N GLU A 78 -0.82 -0.20 9.35
CA GLU A 78 -0.31 -1.52 9.69
C GLU A 78 -1.09 -2.10 10.88
N LYS A 79 -1.53 -3.35 10.76
CA LYS A 79 -2.25 -4.05 11.83
C LYS A 79 -1.28 -4.69 12.82
N ASP A 80 -0.14 -5.17 12.32
CA ASP A 80 0.83 -5.94 13.08
C ASP A 80 1.92 -5.02 13.65
N SER A 81 1.79 -4.71 14.94
CA SER A 81 2.70 -3.80 15.65
C SER A 81 4.16 -4.26 15.69
N ARG A 82 4.44 -5.54 15.36
CA ARG A 82 5.81 -6.07 15.28
C ARG A 82 6.64 -5.39 14.18
N PHE A 83 6.01 -4.80 13.17
CA PHE A 83 6.73 -4.05 12.13
C PHE A 83 7.01 -2.59 12.49
N LEU A 84 6.50 -2.09 13.64
CA LEU A 84 6.75 -0.71 14.07
C LEU A 84 8.24 -0.36 14.10
N PRO A 85 9.15 -1.18 14.67
CA PRO A 85 10.57 -0.83 14.69
C PRO A 85 11.15 -0.59 13.29
N SER A 86 10.81 -1.44 12.30
CA SER A 86 11.26 -1.25 10.92
C SER A 86 10.67 -0.01 10.26
N LEU A 87 9.41 0.30 10.54
CA LEU A 87 8.74 1.48 9.99
C LEU A 87 9.22 2.77 10.65
N ASP A 88 9.53 2.74 11.95
CA ASP A 88 10.08 3.87 12.69
C ASP A 88 11.49 4.25 12.16
N LEU A 89 12.33 3.26 11.86
CA LEU A 89 13.62 3.52 11.18
C LEU A 89 13.44 4.22 9.82
N LEU A 90 12.45 3.79 9.03
CA LEU A 90 12.10 4.47 7.77
C LEU A 90 11.56 5.87 8.02
N ARG A 91 10.78 6.08 9.09
CA ARG A 91 10.22 7.38 9.45
C ARG A 91 11.33 8.38 9.76
N GLU A 92 12.28 7.97 10.61
CA GLU A 92 13.46 8.76 10.97
C GLU A 92 14.28 9.12 9.73
N ALA A 93 14.55 8.14 8.86
CA ALA A 93 15.28 8.36 7.61
C ALA A 93 14.52 9.21 6.58
N SER A 94 13.19 9.29 6.67
CA SER A 94 12.35 9.96 5.66
C SER A 94 12.25 11.48 5.82
N GLY A 95 12.76 12.05 6.92
CA GLY A 95 12.60 13.48 7.23
C GLY A 95 11.15 13.87 7.48
N ASN A 96 10.42 13.10 8.32
CA ASN A 96 9.01 13.31 8.68
C ASN A 96 7.98 13.19 7.55
N ARG A 97 8.36 12.64 6.39
CA ARG A 97 7.42 12.36 5.29
C ARG A 97 6.52 11.15 5.58
N LEU A 98 6.98 10.19 6.39
CA LEU A 98 6.22 9.00 6.78
C LEU A 98 5.40 9.24 8.06
N SER A 99 4.14 8.80 8.05
CA SER A 99 3.24 8.76 9.20
C SER A 99 2.69 7.35 9.36
N ILE A 100 2.85 6.77 10.55
CA ILE A 100 2.50 5.38 10.83
C ILE A 100 1.21 5.35 11.65
N LYS A 101 0.25 4.52 11.22
CA LYS A 101 -1.02 4.29 11.92
C LYS A 101 -1.19 2.81 12.19
N ILE A 102 -1.35 2.46 13.46
CA ILE A 102 -1.75 1.10 13.83
C ILE A 102 -3.25 0.94 13.63
N GLY A 103 -3.65 -0.04 12.83
CA GLY A 103 -5.06 -0.31 12.58
C GLY A 103 -5.32 -1.36 11.51
N ASP A 104 -6.55 -1.87 11.51
CA ASP A 104 -7.04 -2.80 10.51
C ASP A 104 -7.57 -2.04 9.29
N CYS A 105 -7.00 -2.26 8.09
CA CYS A 105 -7.41 -1.57 6.88
C CYS A 105 -8.90 -1.81 6.52
N LEU A 106 -9.50 -2.92 6.95
CA LEU A 106 -10.92 -3.20 6.77
C LEU A 106 -11.82 -2.27 7.57
N HIS A 107 -11.35 -1.69 8.67
CA HIS A 107 -12.14 -0.81 9.53
C HIS A 107 -11.57 0.62 9.61
N PHE A 108 -10.37 0.84 9.08
CA PHE A 108 -9.72 2.14 9.13
C PHE A 108 -10.47 3.18 8.27
N ASN A 109 -10.64 4.37 8.84
CA ASN A 109 -11.17 5.55 8.14
C ASN A 109 -10.01 6.42 7.65
N THR A 110 -9.66 6.28 6.37
CA THR A 110 -8.54 7.01 5.75
C THR A 110 -8.86 8.48 5.52
N GLN A 111 -10.14 8.88 5.55
CA GLN A 111 -10.53 10.27 5.37
C GLN A 111 -9.95 11.19 6.44
N LYS A 112 -9.75 10.65 7.67
CA LYS A 112 -9.14 11.38 8.79
C LYS A 112 -7.62 11.59 8.63
N LEU A 113 -6.98 10.98 7.64
CA LEU A 113 -5.53 11.10 7.41
C LEU A 113 -5.19 12.23 6.44
N LEU A 114 -6.13 12.59 5.57
CA LEU A 114 -5.88 13.41 4.41
C LEU A 114 -6.52 14.79 4.60
N ASN A 115 -5.82 15.82 4.13
CA ASN A 115 -6.29 17.19 4.19
C ASN A 115 -7.27 17.47 3.04
N SER A 116 -8.23 18.38 3.27
CA SER A 116 -9.29 18.70 2.31
C SER A 116 -8.81 19.36 1.02
N ASP A 117 -7.62 19.97 1.02
CA ASP A 117 -6.96 20.55 -0.16
C ASP A 117 -6.57 19.49 -1.21
N LEU A 118 -6.41 18.22 -0.81
CA LEU A 118 -6.16 17.11 -1.73
C LEU A 118 -7.41 16.63 -2.45
N LYS A 119 -8.60 17.16 -2.12
CA LYS A 119 -9.86 16.76 -2.73
C LYS A 119 -9.96 17.31 -4.15
N SER A 120 -10.40 16.46 -5.07
CA SER A 120 -10.69 16.80 -6.45
C SER A 120 -12.15 16.50 -6.79
N ASN A 121 -12.71 17.26 -7.73
CA ASN A 121 -14.09 17.07 -8.17
C ASN A 121 -14.25 15.80 -9.02
N TRP A 122 -15.33 15.07 -8.76
CA TRP A 122 -15.78 13.96 -9.59
C TRP A 122 -16.62 14.52 -10.76
N PRO A 123 -16.45 14.08 -12.03
CA PRO A 123 -15.63 12.96 -12.49
C PRO A 123 -14.24 13.35 -13.05
N ASP A 124 -13.97 14.61 -13.35
CA ASP A 124 -12.90 14.92 -14.31
C ASP A 124 -11.49 14.94 -13.72
N GLN A 125 -11.36 15.23 -12.42
CA GLN A 125 -10.04 15.42 -11.82
C GLN A 125 -9.63 14.23 -10.94
N VAL A 126 -8.38 13.80 -11.13
CA VAL A 126 -7.74 12.77 -10.31
C VAL A 126 -6.95 13.46 -9.21
N PRO A 127 -7.21 13.19 -7.93
CA PRO A 127 -6.48 13.81 -6.84
C PRO A 127 -5.01 13.39 -6.84
N ASN A 128 -4.16 14.22 -6.22
CA ASN A 128 -2.75 13.93 -5.95
C ASN A 128 -2.54 12.91 -4.81
N ILE A 129 -3.43 11.92 -4.76
CA ILE A 129 -3.44 10.82 -3.80
C ILE A 129 -3.18 9.51 -4.55
N ARG A 130 -2.46 8.58 -3.94
CA ARG A 130 -2.35 7.19 -4.41
C ARG A 130 -2.63 6.23 -3.27
N LEU A 131 -3.43 5.21 -3.54
CA LEU A 131 -3.59 4.07 -2.63
C LEU A 131 -2.69 2.92 -3.13
N ILE A 132 -1.86 2.38 -2.25
CA ILE A 132 -0.96 1.26 -2.57
C ILE A 132 -1.14 0.18 -1.51
N GLY A 133 -1.10 -1.09 -1.89
CA GLY A 133 -1.21 -2.17 -0.90
C GLY A 133 -0.74 -3.52 -1.43
N ASN A 134 0.02 -4.23 -0.60
CA ASN A 134 0.37 -5.63 -0.82
C ASN A 134 -0.17 -6.47 0.34
N LEU A 135 -1.48 -6.71 0.30
CA LEU A 135 -2.20 -7.33 1.39
C LEU A 135 -2.12 -8.87 1.33
N PRO A 136 -2.10 -9.55 2.49
CA PRO A 136 -2.35 -10.99 2.56
C PRO A 136 -3.67 -11.38 1.88
N PHE A 137 -3.73 -12.58 1.34
CA PHE A 137 -4.84 -13.01 0.48
C PHE A 137 -6.20 -13.02 1.18
N ASN A 138 -6.22 -13.41 2.45
CA ASN A 138 -7.42 -13.41 3.28
C ASN A 138 -7.94 -11.99 3.59
N VAL A 139 -7.14 -10.95 3.37
CA VAL A 139 -7.51 -9.55 3.60
C VAL A 139 -7.74 -8.80 2.27
N ALA A 140 -6.99 -9.15 1.21
CA ALA A 140 -7.02 -8.45 -0.06
C ALA A 140 -8.42 -8.42 -0.71
N THR A 141 -9.11 -9.57 -0.79
CA THR A 141 -10.45 -9.64 -1.40
C THR A 141 -11.52 -8.90 -0.60
N PRO A 142 -11.65 -9.06 0.74
CA PRO A 142 -12.55 -8.21 1.53
C PRO A 142 -12.23 -6.71 1.41
N TYR A 143 -10.94 -6.36 1.36
CA TYR A 143 -10.54 -4.95 1.25
C TYR A 143 -10.92 -4.34 -0.10
N VAL A 144 -10.75 -5.06 -1.22
CA VAL A 144 -11.15 -4.51 -2.53
C VAL A 144 -12.67 -4.37 -2.65
N VAL A 145 -13.45 -5.31 -2.07
CA VAL A 145 -14.92 -5.20 -2.00
C VAL A 145 -15.32 -3.94 -1.23
N LYS A 146 -14.73 -3.71 -0.05
CA LYS A 146 -14.92 -2.47 0.71
C LYS A 146 -14.55 -1.23 -0.11
N LEU A 147 -13.47 -1.27 -0.89
CA LEU A 147 -13.09 -0.14 -1.73
C LEU A 147 -14.15 0.15 -2.81
N PHE A 148 -14.75 -0.87 -3.41
CA PHE A 148 -15.84 -0.67 -4.37
C PHE A 148 -17.07 -0.04 -3.71
N GLU A 149 -17.45 -0.50 -2.51
CA GLU A 149 -18.53 0.13 -1.72
C GLU A 149 -18.19 1.60 -1.41
N CYS A 150 -16.99 1.89 -0.92
CA CYS A 150 -16.55 3.26 -0.67
C CYS A 150 -16.50 4.11 -1.93
N MET A 151 -16.17 3.53 -3.09
CA MET A 151 -16.15 4.23 -4.37
C MET A 151 -17.57 4.58 -4.83
N SER A 152 -18.51 3.64 -4.70
CA SER A 152 -19.93 3.84 -4.99
C SER A 152 -20.52 4.97 -4.14
N ASP A 153 -20.26 4.92 -2.83
CA ASP A 153 -20.80 5.89 -1.86
C ASP A 153 -19.97 7.18 -1.77
N ARG A 154 -18.88 7.26 -2.54
CA ARG A 154 -17.90 8.38 -2.53
C ARG A 154 -17.41 8.72 -1.11
N SER A 155 -17.17 7.68 -0.33
CA SER A 155 -16.78 7.76 1.09
C SER A 155 -15.33 7.34 1.30
N ASN A 156 -14.83 7.55 2.53
CA ASN A 156 -13.47 7.14 2.93
C ASN A 156 -12.40 7.74 1.98
N ILE A 157 -11.50 6.94 1.40
CA ILE A 157 -10.47 7.46 0.49
C ILE A 157 -11.06 8.10 -0.78
N PHE A 158 -12.24 7.65 -1.22
CA PHE A 158 -12.90 8.15 -2.42
C PHE A 158 -13.70 9.43 -2.18
N SER A 159 -13.80 9.92 -0.93
CA SER A 159 -14.34 11.26 -0.66
C SER A 159 -13.46 12.39 -1.21
N PHE A 160 -12.23 12.07 -1.62
CA PHE A 160 -11.26 12.98 -2.25
C PHE A 160 -11.30 12.96 -3.78
N GLY A 161 -12.14 12.15 -4.40
CA GLY A 161 -12.21 11.99 -5.86
C GLY A 161 -11.80 10.59 -6.32
N ARG A 162 -11.49 10.46 -7.62
CA ARG A 162 -11.10 9.18 -8.25
C ARG A 162 -9.66 8.80 -7.90
N VAL A 163 -9.43 8.38 -6.65
CA VAL A 163 -8.10 8.00 -6.16
C VAL A 163 -7.58 6.75 -6.87
N PRO A 164 -6.47 6.82 -7.64
CA PRO A 164 -5.89 5.66 -8.28
C PRO A 164 -5.32 4.70 -7.23
N SER A 165 -5.65 3.42 -7.38
CA SER A 165 -5.34 2.36 -6.42
C SER A 165 -4.51 1.27 -7.08
N ILE A 166 -3.37 0.92 -6.48
CA ILE A 166 -2.46 -0.13 -6.95
C ILE A 166 -2.39 -1.19 -5.85
N LEU A 167 -3.07 -2.32 -6.08
CA LEU A 167 -3.14 -3.42 -5.15
C LEU A 167 -2.60 -4.70 -5.78
N THR A 168 -1.93 -5.52 -5.00
CA THR A 168 -1.50 -6.86 -5.43
C THR A 168 -2.51 -7.91 -4.99
N PHE A 169 -2.66 -8.94 -5.81
CA PHE A 169 -3.56 -10.06 -5.55
C PHE A 169 -2.90 -11.37 -5.98
N GLN A 170 -3.49 -12.49 -5.55
CA GLN A 170 -3.21 -13.76 -6.21
C GLN A 170 -3.60 -13.65 -7.68
N HIS A 171 -2.82 -14.34 -8.53
CA HIS A 171 -3.01 -14.34 -9.97
C HIS A 171 -4.47 -14.61 -10.37
N GLU A 172 -5.09 -15.65 -9.82
CA GLU A 172 -6.50 -16.00 -10.10
C GLU A 172 -7.48 -14.88 -9.75
N VAL A 173 -7.29 -14.18 -8.63
CA VAL A 173 -8.14 -13.08 -8.19
C VAL A 173 -8.00 -11.88 -9.14
N ALA A 174 -6.77 -11.59 -9.59
CA ALA A 174 -6.54 -10.55 -10.59
C ALA A 174 -7.25 -10.85 -11.91
N TYR A 175 -7.21 -12.10 -12.38
CA TYR A 175 -7.96 -12.52 -13.58
C TYR A 175 -9.46 -12.39 -13.40
N ARG A 176 -9.99 -12.75 -12.23
CA ARG A 176 -11.41 -12.55 -11.91
C ARG A 176 -11.81 -11.08 -11.97
N LEU A 177 -11.00 -10.15 -11.44
CA LEU A 177 -11.33 -8.72 -11.48
C LEU A 177 -11.53 -8.19 -12.92
N ILE A 178 -10.72 -8.66 -13.87
CA ILE A 178 -10.72 -8.17 -15.25
C ILE A 178 -11.50 -9.06 -16.23
N ALA A 179 -12.10 -10.16 -15.77
CA ALA A 179 -12.79 -11.12 -16.64
C ALA A 179 -14.01 -10.48 -17.35
N PRO A 180 -14.04 -10.44 -18.69
CA PRO A 180 -15.16 -9.88 -19.45
C PRO A 180 -16.38 -10.81 -19.43
N PRO A 181 -17.57 -10.34 -19.87
CA PRO A 181 -18.74 -11.21 -20.07
C PRO A 181 -18.40 -12.40 -20.99
N GLY A 182 -18.83 -13.60 -20.59
CA GLY A 182 -18.56 -14.86 -21.32
C GLY A 182 -17.26 -15.57 -20.97
N ASP A 183 -16.35 -14.95 -20.20
CA ASP A 183 -15.13 -15.60 -19.72
C ASP A 183 -15.41 -16.60 -18.58
N LYS A 184 -14.69 -17.73 -18.56
CA LYS A 184 -14.83 -18.77 -17.52
C LYS A 184 -14.51 -18.29 -16.10
N HIS A 185 -13.74 -17.22 -15.97
CA HIS A 185 -13.38 -16.59 -14.69
C HIS A 185 -14.33 -15.44 -14.30
N ARG A 186 -15.32 -15.10 -15.14
CA ARG A 186 -16.32 -14.07 -14.83
C ARG A 186 -17.09 -14.47 -13.57
N CYS A 187 -17.13 -13.58 -12.59
CA CYS A 187 -17.84 -13.81 -11.33
C CYS A 187 -18.34 -12.50 -10.74
N ARG A 188 -18.92 -12.56 -9.54
CA ARG A 188 -19.41 -11.37 -8.81
C ARG A 188 -18.34 -10.28 -8.69
N LEU A 189 -17.09 -10.67 -8.41
CA LEU A 189 -15.99 -9.72 -8.25
C LEU A 189 -15.71 -8.92 -9.53
N SER A 190 -15.86 -9.58 -10.69
CA SER A 190 -15.72 -8.96 -12.00
C SER A 190 -16.80 -7.89 -12.25
N VAL A 191 -18.04 -8.16 -11.82
CA VAL A 191 -19.18 -7.22 -11.95
C VAL A 191 -19.01 -6.01 -11.04
N MET A 192 -18.46 -6.20 -9.84
CA MET A 192 -18.24 -5.08 -8.91
C MET A 192 -17.10 -4.15 -9.36
N ALA A 193 -16.14 -4.67 -10.13
CA ALA A 193 -14.93 -3.94 -10.51
C ALA A 193 -15.04 -3.19 -11.84
N GLN A 194 -15.86 -3.67 -12.78
CA GLN A 194 -16.00 -3.16 -14.16
C GLN A 194 -17.30 -2.37 -14.30
#